data_AF-A0A6P8CML0-F1
#
_entry.id   AF-A0A6P8CML0-F1
#
_cell.length_a   1.000
_cell.length_b   1.000
_cell.length_c   1.000
_cell.angle_alpha   90.00
_cell.angle_beta   90.00
_cell.angle_gamma   90.00
#
_symmetry.space_group_name_H-M   'P 1'
#
loop_
_entity.id
_entity.type
_entity.pdbx_description
1 polymer ?
#
loop_
_entity_poly.entity_id
_entity_poly.type
_entity_poly.pdbx_seq_one_letter_code
_entity_poly.pdbx_strand_id
1 'polypeptide(L)'
;MSMKGLNFLIKMLCSSVEDQQVTGARALTALANRATYLIPDESAASSSTSKVILGEQYVNNPVMSDVTFLIEGKRLYAHRMCSLSSDAFRAMFDRNYRVPLCGIGGYHNHHGI
;
A
#
# COMPACT_ATOMS: atom_id res chain seq x y z
N MET A 1 -13.77 11.72 -20.33
CA MET A 1 -14.52 10.44 -20.31
C MET A 1 -15.99 10.76 -20.08
N SER A 2 -16.91 10.19 -20.87
CA SER A 2 -18.33 10.57 -20.91
C SER A 2 -19.18 9.71 -19.96
N MET A 3 -19.63 10.27 -18.82
CA MET A 3 -20.46 9.58 -17.80
C MET A 3 -21.97 9.51 -18.13
N LYS A 4 -22.31 9.45 -19.43
CA LYS A 4 -23.73 9.45 -19.88
C LYS A 4 -24.52 8.26 -19.33
N GLY A 5 -23.91 7.08 -19.23
CA GLY A 5 -24.55 5.87 -18.71
C GLY A 5 -24.89 5.95 -17.22
N LEU A 6 -23.96 6.42 -16.37
CA LEU A 6 -24.19 6.54 -14.93
C LEU A 6 -25.30 7.55 -14.63
N ASN A 7 -25.30 8.70 -15.29
CA ASN A 7 -26.35 9.71 -15.14
C ASN A 7 -27.73 9.17 -15.55
N PHE A 8 -27.79 8.32 -16.57
CA PHE A 8 -29.04 7.67 -16.97
C PHE A 8 -29.56 6.70 -15.89
N LEU A 9 -28.69 5.89 -15.28
CA LEU A 9 -29.07 4.99 -14.19
C LEU A 9 -29.57 5.75 -12.95
N ILE A 10 -28.89 6.86 -12.57
CA ILE A 10 -29.32 7.75 -11.49
C ILE A 10 -30.69 8.36 -11.80
N LYS A 11 -30.90 8.81 -13.04
CA LYS A 11 -32.20 9.34 -13.49
C LYS A 11 -33.33 8.30 -13.39
N MET A 12 -33.06 7.03 -13.68
CA MET A 12 -34.04 5.95 -13.51
C MET A 12 -34.38 5.68 -12.04
N LEU A 13 -33.39 5.73 -11.14
CA LEU A 13 -33.62 5.61 -9.69
C LEU A 13 -34.52 6.70 -9.12
N CYS A 14 -34.41 7.92 -9.65
CA CYS A 14 -35.22 9.07 -9.23
C CYS A 14 -36.57 9.16 -9.98
N SER A 15 -36.89 8.20 -10.84
CA SER A 15 -38.18 8.16 -11.54
C SER A 15 -39.32 7.80 -10.58
N SER A 16 -40.51 8.36 -10.80
CA SER A 16 -41.72 7.99 -10.06
C SER A 16 -42.35 6.68 -10.56
N VAL A 17 -41.75 6.02 -11.57
CA VAL A 17 -42.20 4.74 -12.11
C VAL A 17 -41.43 3.62 -11.41
N GLU A 18 -42.15 2.77 -10.67
CA GLU A 18 -41.55 1.69 -9.86
C GLU A 18 -40.67 0.74 -10.69
N ASP A 19 -41.11 0.33 -11.89
CA ASP A 19 -40.33 -0.55 -12.77
C ASP A 19 -38.99 0.06 -13.18
N GLN A 20 -38.97 1.38 -13.46
CA GLN A 20 -37.74 2.08 -13.82
C GLN A 20 -36.81 2.21 -12.61
N GLN A 21 -37.37 2.48 -11.44
CA GLN A 21 -36.61 2.57 -10.20
C GLN A 21 -35.95 1.22 -9.86
N VAL A 22 -36.70 0.11 -9.92
CA VAL A 22 -36.17 -1.25 -9.67
C VAL A 22 -35.10 -1.61 -10.71
N THR A 23 -35.34 -1.28 -11.98
CA THR A 23 -34.36 -1.53 -13.05
C THR A 23 -33.08 -0.72 -12.84
N GLY A 24 -33.19 0.55 -12.48
CA GLY A 24 -32.06 1.42 -12.15
C GLY A 24 -31.26 0.92 -10.94
N ALA A 25 -31.95 0.52 -9.88
CA ALA A 25 -31.34 -0.05 -8.68
C ALA A 25 -30.56 -1.34 -9.00
N ARG A 26 -31.18 -2.29 -9.72
CA ARG A 26 -30.53 -3.55 -10.11
C ARG A 26 -29.30 -3.32 -10.98
N ALA A 27 -29.39 -2.41 -11.95
CA ALA A 27 -28.27 -2.09 -12.83
C ALA A 27 -27.11 -1.46 -12.07
N LEU A 28 -27.37 -0.56 -11.11
CA LEU A 28 -26.33 0.04 -10.26
C LEU A 28 -25.71 -0.96 -9.30
N THR A 29 -26.50 -1.83 -8.67
CA THR A 29 -25.97 -2.90 -7.83
C THR A 29 -25.07 -3.85 -8.63
N ALA A 30 -25.48 -4.22 -9.86
CA ALA A 30 -24.65 -5.03 -10.75
C ALA A 30 -23.36 -4.32 -11.16
N LEU A 31 -23.42 -3.01 -11.43
CA LEU A 31 -22.25 -2.19 -11.73
C LEU A 31 -21.30 -2.10 -10.51
N ALA A 32 -21.84 -1.85 -9.32
CA ALA A 32 -21.08 -1.78 -8.08
C ALA A 32 -20.36 -3.11 -7.81
N ASN A 33 -21.06 -4.24 -7.91
CA ASN A 33 -20.47 -5.56 -7.77
C ASN A 33 -19.34 -5.81 -8.77
N ARG A 34 -19.49 -5.37 -10.03
CA ARG A 34 -18.43 -5.48 -11.05
C ARG A 34 -17.28 -4.51 -10.78
N ALA A 35 -17.56 -3.32 -10.30
CA ALA A 35 -16.54 -2.35 -9.90
C ALA A 35 -15.73 -2.87 -8.71
N THR A 36 -16.34 -3.62 -7.78
CA THR A 36 -15.62 -4.31 -6.69
C THR A 36 -14.54 -5.26 -7.22
N TYR A 37 -14.71 -5.87 -8.40
CA TYR A 37 -13.66 -6.69 -9.04
C TYR A 37 -12.62 -5.87 -9.84
N LEU A 38 -12.91 -4.61 -10.15
CA LEU A 38 -12.02 -3.70 -10.88
C LEU A 38 -11.27 -2.73 -9.98
N ILE A 39 -11.77 -2.49 -8.77
CA ILE A 39 -10.96 -2.01 -7.67
C ILE A 39 -9.95 -3.14 -7.45
N PRO A 40 -8.64 -2.92 -7.73
CA PRO A 40 -7.63 -3.86 -7.28
C PRO A 40 -7.94 -4.08 -5.82
N ASP A 41 -8.15 -5.33 -5.44
CA ASP A 41 -8.55 -5.69 -4.10
C ASP A 41 -7.51 -5.13 -3.12
N GLU A 42 -7.75 -3.91 -2.64
CA GLU A 42 -7.09 -3.29 -1.50
C GLU A 42 -7.66 -3.91 -0.21
N SER A 43 -8.37 -5.04 -0.34
CA SER A 43 -8.64 -5.99 0.72
C SER A 43 -8.27 -7.43 0.28
N ALA A 44 -7.42 -7.60 -0.75
CA ALA A 44 -6.62 -8.81 -0.94
C ALA A 44 -5.31 -8.56 -0.21
N ALA A 45 -5.41 -8.47 1.12
CA ALA A 45 -4.30 -8.86 1.97
C ALA A 45 -4.07 -10.39 1.95
N SER A 46 -4.70 -11.11 1.00
CA SER A 46 -4.11 -12.31 0.40
C SER A 46 -3.29 -11.95 -0.85
N SER A 47 -2.55 -10.84 -0.81
CA SER A 47 -1.26 -10.85 -1.48
C SER A 47 -0.57 -12.10 -0.96
N SER A 48 -0.30 -13.04 -1.85
CA SER A 48 0.81 -13.94 -1.68
C SER A 48 2.09 -13.11 -1.67
N THR A 49 2.22 -12.16 -0.74
CA THR A 49 3.49 -11.93 -0.10
C THR A 49 3.85 -13.31 0.39
N SER A 50 4.75 -13.97 -0.32
CA SER A 50 5.74 -14.82 0.31
C SER A 50 6.21 -14.03 1.52
N LYS A 51 5.55 -14.24 2.66
CA LYS A 51 6.03 -13.75 3.95
C LYS A 51 7.29 -14.56 4.13
N VAL A 52 8.40 -14.02 3.62
CA VAL A 52 9.73 -14.49 3.96
C VAL A 52 9.84 -14.15 5.43
N ILE A 53 9.36 -15.06 6.26
CA ILE A 53 9.58 -15.01 7.70
C ILE A 53 11.08 -15.24 7.82
N LEU A 54 11.80 -14.13 7.90
CA LEU A 54 13.19 -14.15 8.31
C LEU A 54 13.22 -14.83 9.68
N GLY A 55 14.12 -15.79 9.87
CA GLY A 55 14.30 -16.42 11.18
C GLY A 55 14.53 -15.34 12.25
N GLU A 56 14.13 -15.61 13.49
CA GLU A 56 14.14 -14.63 14.59
C GLU A 56 15.49 -13.90 14.75
N GLN A 57 16.60 -14.58 14.42
CA GLN A 57 17.96 -14.03 14.44
C GLN A 57 18.22 -12.83 13.50
N TYR A 58 17.37 -12.63 12.50
CA TYR A 58 17.47 -11.56 11.48
C TYR A 58 16.49 -10.40 11.72
N VAL A 59 15.56 -10.55 12.67
CA VAL A 59 14.58 -9.51 13.01
C VAL A 59 15.15 -8.66 14.14
N ASN A 60 15.23 -7.35 13.93
CA ASN A 60 15.64 -6.39 14.95
C ASN A 60 17.05 -6.66 15.55
N ASN A 61 17.98 -7.15 14.73
CA ASN A 61 19.35 -7.44 15.13
C ASN A 61 20.33 -6.35 14.65
N PRO A 62 21.01 -5.61 15.55
CA PRO A 62 21.92 -4.52 15.17
C PRO A 62 23.18 -4.97 14.44
N VAL A 63 23.58 -6.25 14.56
CA VAL A 63 24.80 -6.77 13.93
C VAL A 63 24.55 -7.13 12.47
N MET A 64 23.35 -7.62 12.15
CA MET A 64 23.02 -8.08 10.79
C MET A 64 22.31 -6.99 9.99
N SER A 65 21.67 -6.02 10.64
CA SER A 65 20.89 -4.99 9.95
C SER A 65 21.74 -3.93 9.27
N ASP A 66 21.37 -3.57 8.04
CA ASP A 66 21.98 -2.51 7.23
C ASP A 66 21.15 -1.20 7.24
N VAL A 67 19.94 -1.22 7.80
CA VAL A 67 19.12 -0.04 8.04
C VAL A 67 18.59 0.00 9.48
N THR A 68 18.44 1.21 10.02
CA THR A 68 17.82 1.46 11.32
C THR A 68 16.74 2.52 11.20
N PHE A 69 15.53 2.20 11.62
CA PHE A 69 14.42 3.15 11.71
C PHE A 69 14.34 3.71 13.13
N LEU A 70 14.20 5.04 13.24
CA LEU A 70 13.88 5.70 14.49
C LEU A 70 12.38 6.01 14.52
N ILE A 71 11.63 5.30 15.36
CA ILE A 71 10.19 5.46 15.49
C ILE A 71 9.91 5.87 16.94
N GLU A 72 9.45 7.10 17.13
CA GLU A 72 9.11 7.65 18.46
C GLU A 72 10.25 7.51 19.50
N GLY A 73 11.50 7.70 19.06
CA GLY A 73 12.68 7.57 19.91
C GLY A 73 13.19 6.14 20.11
N LYS A 74 12.49 5.12 19.57
CA LYS A 74 12.91 3.72 19.59
C LYS A 74 13.60 3.35 18.28
N ARG A 75 14.66 2.54 18.38
CA ARG A 75 15.40 2.03 17.22
C ARG A 75 14.85 0.68 16.80
N LEU A 76 14.55 0.53 15.51
CA LEU A 76 14.19 -0.74 14.89
C LEU A 76 15.23 -1.08 13.84
N TYR A 77 15.89 -2.22 14.00
CA TYR A 77 16.91 -2.71 13.09
C TYR A 77 16.26 -3.60 12.03
N ALA A 78 16.54 -3.34 10.75
CA ALA A 78 15.94 -4.07 9.66
C ALA A 78 16.94 -4.27 8.51
N HIS A 79 16.53 -5.10 7.55
CA HIS A 79 17.27 -5.34 6.33
C HIS A 79 16.67 -4.58 5.16
N ARG A 80 17.49 -3.79 4.45
CA ARG A 80 17.08 -3.01 3.27
C ARG A 80 16.40 -3.90 2.25
N MET A 81 16.97 -5.07 1.96
CA MET A 81 16.41 -6.05 1.02
C MET A 81 14.98 -6.49 1.37
N CYS A 82 14.66 -6.63 2.66
CA CYS A 82 13.31 -7.01 3.11
C CYS A 82 12.36 -5.80 3.13
N SER A 83 12.87 -4.60 3.46
CA SER A 83 12.11 -3.35 3.42
C SER A 83 11.77 -2.88 2.00
N LEU A 84 12.49 -3.35 0.97
CA LEU A 84 12.17 -3.11 -0.45
C LEU A 84 10.89 -3.80 -0.95
N SER A 85 10.25 -4.64 -0.12
CA SER A 85 8.91 -5.17 -0.39
C SER A 85 7.82 -4.10 -0.41
N SER A 86 8.11 -2.89 0.06
CA SER A 86 7.21 -1.74 0.02
C SER A 86 7.70 -0.68 -0.96
N ASP A 87 6.80 -0.19 -1.82
CA ASP A 87 7.10 0.90 -2.76
C ASP A 87 7.53 2.20 -2.06
N ALA A 88 6.98 2.47 -0.87
CA ALA A 88 7.34 3.65 -0.10
C ALA A 88 8.80 3.59 0.38
N PHE A 89 9.20 2.47 0.98
CA PHE A 89 10.57 2.27 1.43
C PHE A 89 11.56 2.20 0.26
N ARG A 90 11.17 1.56 -0.85
CA ARG A 90 11.96 1.56 -2.09
C ARG A 90 12.25 2.98 -2.57
N ALA A 91 11.22 3.84 -2.64
CA ALA A 91 11.39 5.24 -3.02
C ALA A 91 12.28 6.04 -2.04
N MET A 92 12.24 5.72 -0.73
CA MET A 92 13.12 6.36 0.27
C MET A 92 14.58 5.99 0.09
N PHE A 93 14.87 4.72 -0.19
CA PHE A 93 16.24 4.22 -0.38
C PHE A 93 16.83 4.62 -1.75
N ASP A 94 16.01 4.67 -2.80
CA ASP A 94 16.45 5.02 -4.16
C ASP A 94 16.77 6.51 -4.30
N ARG A 95 16.16 7.38 -3.49
CA ARG A 95 16.38 8.82 -3.54
C ARG A 95 17.59 9.32 -2.74
N ASN A 96 18.44 8.43 -2.22
CA ASN A 96 19.59 8.77 -1.38
C ASN A 96 19.25 9.80 -0.27
N TYR A 97 18.02 9.74 0.28
CA TYR A 97 17.55 10.74 1.22
C TYR A 97 18.35 10.66 2.52
N ARG A 98 19.34 11.56 2.65
CA ARG A 98 20.14 11.75 3.84
C ARG A 98 19.46 12.79 4.70
N VAL A 99 18.77 12.36 5.74
CA VAL A 99 18.38 13.29 6.82
C VAL A 99 19.69 13.74 7.48
N PRO A 100 20.04 15.04 7.46
CA PRO A 100 21.16 15.52 8.23
C PRO A 100 20.83 15.29 9.70
N LEU A 101 21.55 14.34 10.32
CA LEU A 101 21.47 14.12 11.76
C LEU A 101 22.06 15.35 12.44
N CYS A 102 21.18 16.26 12.85
CA CYS A 102 21.54 17.27 13.83
C CYS A 102 21.83 16.52 15.13
N GLY A 103 23.10 16.22 15.35
CA GLY A 103 23.65 16.08 16.69
C GLY A 103 24.04 14.69 17.20
N ILE A 104 23.98 13.58 16.46
CA ILE A 104 24.70 12.34 16.87
C ILE A 104 24.71 11.27 15.76
N GLY A 105 25.91 10.91 15.29
CA GLY A 105 26.24 9.60 14.68
C GLY A 105 25.89 9.40 13.20
N GLY A 106 26.81 9.75 12.30
CA GLY A 106 26.71 9.39 10.88
C GLY A 106 26.62 7.88 10.64
N TYR A 107 25.85 7.48 9.63
CA TYR A 107 25.84 6.10 9.14
C TYR A 107 27.14 5.85 8.35
N HIS A 108 28.01 5.00 8.91
CA HIS A 108 29.11 4.40 8.15
C HIS A 108 28.54 3.32 7.24
N ASN A 109 28.69 3.50 5.91
CA ASN A 109 28.66 2.37 4.99
C ASN A 109 29.97 1.60 5.21
N HIS A 110 29.91 0.38 5.73
CA HIS A 110 31.06 -0.51 5.67
C HIS A 110 31.12 -1.09 4.25
N HIS A 111 31.69 -0.32 3.33
CA HIS A 111 32.17 -0.84 2.06
C HIS A 111 33.69 -1.04 2.20
N GLY A 112 34.12 -2.28 1.98
CA GLY A 112 35.43 -2.82 2.30
C GLY A 112 35.15 -4.22 2.83
N ILE A 113 35.19 -5.26 2.00
CA ILE A 113 36.24 -5.65 1.04
C ILE A 113 35.61 -6.35 -0.16
#